data_AF-B4J1X4-F1
#
_entry.id   AF-B4J1X4-F1
#
_cell.length_a   1.000
_cell.length_b   1.000
_cell.length_c   1.000
_cell.angle_alpha   90.00
_cell.angle_beta   90.00
_cell.angle_gamma   90.00
#
_symmetry.space_group_name_H-M   'P 1'
#
loop_
_entity.id
_entity.type
_entity.pdbx_description
1 polymer ?
#
loop_
_entity_poly.entity_id
_entity_poly.type
_entity_poly.pdbx_seq_one_letter_code
_entity_poly.pdbx_strand_id
1 'polypeptide(L)'
;MPASNTIVLKSLSILLGLFFIFVGTLKLTPHISKDLYKDLRTEYVKYAKVFPLTALFGVKIPSKWYRRTVGIMEIVCGLAMALIPYHKIKNVANVLLLMLMLLGIYQHWMVSDPFERSGPALVFTFMLGGRLVVWYQTSRKEAADLATINLPQANGLKQE
;
A
#
# COMPACT_ATOMS: atom_id res chain seq x y z
N MET A 1 -7.72 -23.74 9.18
CA MET A 1 -7.04 -22.45 9.41
C MET A 1 -6.95 -22.20 10.92
N PRO A 2 -5.81 -21.82 11.52
CA PRO A 2 -5.83 -21.21 12.84
C PRO A 2 -6.46 -19.81 12.68
N ALA A 3 -7.62 -19.59 13.32
CA ALA A 3 -8.43 -18.38 13.16
C ALA A 3 -7.68 -17.06 13.47
N SER A 4 -6.54 -17.13 14.16
CA SER A 4 -5.73 -16.00 14.57
C SER A 4 -5.14 -15.20 13.39
N ASN A 5 -4.57 -15.86 12.38
CA ASN A 5 -3.87 -15.16 11.28
C ASN A 5 -4.83 -14.35 10.39
N THR A 6 -6.04 -14.86 10.15
CA THR A 6 -7.06 -14.17 9.37
C THR A 6 -7.63 -12.96 10.10
N ILE A 7 -7.81 -13.04 11.43
CA ILE A 7 -8.28 -11.91 12.25
C ILE A 7 -7.23 -10.80 12.29
N VAL A 8 -5.96 -11.15 12.50
CA VAL A 8 -4.86 -10.18 12.53
C VAL A 8 -4.74 -9.46 11.18
N LEU A 9 -4.74 -10.19 10.06
CA LEU A 9 -4.68 -9.59 8.73
C LEU A 9 -5.89 -8.69 8.45
N LYS A 10 -7.09 -9.08 8.89
CA LYS A 10 -8.32 -8.31 8.72
C LYS A 10 -8.28 -7.03 9.56
N SER A 11 -7.91 -7.12 10.83
CA SER A 11 -7.76 -5.98 11.73
C SER A 11 -6.71 -4.99 11.22
N LEU A 12 -5.54 -5.50 10.82
CA LEU A 12 -4.45 -4.72 10.26
C LEU A 12 -4.86 -4.02 8.96
N SER A 13 -5.64 -4.67 8.09
CA SER A 13 -6.17 -4.06 6.86
C SER A 13 -7.12 -2.89 7.15
N ILE A 14 -7.99 -3.04 8.15
CA ILE A 14 -8.97 -2.01 8.54
C ILE A 14 -8.22 -0.82 9.16
N LEU A 15 -7.31 -1.08 10.09
CA LEU A 15 -6.52 -0.05 10.76
C LEU A 15 -5.68 0.75 9.76
N LEU A 16 -4.94 0.07 8.88
CA LEU A 16 -4.18 0.72 7.81
C LEU A 16 -5.10 1.50 6.86
N GLY A 17 -6.24 0.93 6.48
CA GLY A 17 -7.20 1.58 5.59
C GLY A 17 -7.70 2.90 6.16
N LEU A 18 -8.10 2.91 7.43
CA LEU A 18 -8.51 4.12 8.14
C LEU A 18 -7.36 5.14 8.26
N PHE A 19 -6.14 4.68 8.56
CA PHE A 19 -4.97 5.54 8.64
C PHE A 19 -4.66 6.22 7.30
N PHE A 20 -4.73 5.47 6.19
CA PHE A 20 -4.52 6.02 4.84
C PHE A 20 -5.61 7.01 4.41
N ILE A 21 -6.86 6.78 4.82
CA ILE A 21 -7.94 7.75 4.61
C ILE A 21 -7.62 9.04 5.37
N PHE A 22 -7.17 8.94 6.63
CA PHE A 22 -6.79 10.10 7.42
C PHE A 22 -5.64 10.87 6.79
N VAL A 23 -4.52 10.20 6.47
CA VAL A 23 -3.35 10.84 5.84
C VAL A 23 -3.70 11.44 4.48
N GLY A 24 -4.43 10.72 3.64
CA GLY A 24 -4.86 11.24 2.34
C GLY A 24 -5.75 12.48 2.49
N THR A 25 -6.60 12.51 3.53
CA THR A 25 -7.40 13.70 3.87
C THR A 25 -6.52 14.87 4.31
N LEU A 26 -5.45 14.63 5.08
CA LEU A 26 -4.45 15.68 5.40
C LEU A 26 -3.81 16.26 4.14
N LYS A 27 -3.58 15.42 3.12
CA LYS A 27 -3.04 15.87 1.82
C LYS A 27 -4.02 16.70 1.01
N LEU A 28 -5.33 16.48 1.16
CA LEU A 28 -6.36 17.20 0.40
C LEU A 28 -6.84 18.47 1.10
N THR A 29 -7.00 18.41 2.42
CA THR A 29 -7.82 19.35 3.17
C THR A 29 -6.96 20.10 4.20
N PRO A 30 -6.95 21.46 4.19
CA PRO A 30 -6.19 22.27 5.14
C PRO A 30 -6.80 22.32 6.55
N HIS A 31 -7.96 21.70 6.75
CA HIS A 31 -8.79 21.85 7.95
C HIS A 31 -8.25 21.09 9.17
N ILE A 32 -7.43 20.04 8.97
CA ILE A 32 -6.89 19.26 10.10
C ILE A 32 -5.57 19.85 10.62
N SER A 33 -4.68 20.30 9.73
CA SER A 33 -3.48 21.04 10.12
C SER A 33 -3.04 22.00 9.02
N LYS A 34 -3.11 23.30 9.32
CA LYS A 34 -2.72 24.37 8.38
C LYS A 34 -1.22 24.39 8.14
N ASP A 35 -0.43 24.11 9.17
CA ASP A 35 1.03 24.10 9.08
C ASP A 35 1.50 22.90 8.25
N LEU A 36 0.96 21.71 8.53
CA LEU A 36 1.24 20.52 7.73
C LEU A 36 0.82 20.70 6.27
N TYR A 37 -0.35 21.31 6.01
CA TYR A 37 -0.81 21.57 4.65
C TYR A 37 0.12 22.52 3.87
N LYS A 38 0.65 23.57 4.53
CA LYS A 38 1.62 24.50 3.93
C LYS A 38 2.95 23.82 3.65
N ASP A 39 3.42 23.02 4.59
CA ASP A 39 4.63 22.21 4.47
C ASP A 39 4.53 21.26 3.28
N LEU A 40 3.45 20.46 3.21
CA LEU A 40 3.20 19.55 2.10
C LEU A 40 3.12 20.30 0.76
N ARG A 41 2.52 21.49 0.71
CA ARG A 41 2.46 22.26 -0.54
C ARG A 41 3.87 22.59 -1.04
N THR A 42 4.77 22.97 -0.12
CA THR A 42 6.16 23.32 -0.45
C THR A 42 6.94 22.08 -0.89
N GLU A 43 6.77 20.96 -0.21
CA GLU A 43 7.40 19.68 -0.56
C GLU A 43 6.94 19.17 -1.93
N TYR A 44 5.64 19.20 -2.21
CA TYR A 44 5.11 18.71 -3.49
C TYR A 44 5.57 19.55 -4.69
N VAL A 45 6.00 20.80 -4.48
CA VAL A 45 6.67 21.60 -5.53
C VAL A 45 8.06 21.03 -5.84
N LYS A 46 8.79 20.53 -4.83
CA LYS A 46 10.07 19.84 -5.03
C LYS A 46 9.83 18.46 -5.65
N TYR A 47 8.87 17.69 -5.13
CA TYR A 47 8.52 16.35 -5.63
C TYR A 47 8.10 16.32 -7.09
N ALA A 48 7.34 17.33 -7.55
CA ALA A 48 6.92 17.42 -8.95
C ALA A 48 8.11 17.55 -9.92
N LYS A 49 9.25 18.11 -9.47
CA LYS A 49 10.48 18.24 -10.29
C LYS A 49 11.27 16.94 -10.36
N VAL A 50 11.26 16.16 -9.27
CA VAL A 50 12.01 14.91 -9.13
C VAL A 50 11.17 13.68 -9.49
N PHE A 51 9.96 13.88 -10.01
CA PHE A 51 9.05 12.79 -10.33
C PHE A 51 9.57 12.03 -11.58
N PRO A 52 9.83 10.72 -11.48
CA PRO A 52 10.48 9.97 -12.56
C PRO A 52 9.62 9.90 -13.82
N LEU A 53 8.30 9.90 -13.66
CA LEU A 53 7.35 9.95 -14.78
C LEU A 53 7.34 11.32 -15.48
N THR A 54 7.62 12.44 -14.79
CA THR A 54 7.81 13.74 -15.45
C THR A 54 9.06 13.72 -16.34
N ALA A 55 10.13 13.07 -15.88
CA ALA A 55 11.36 12.91 -16.67
C ALA A 55 11.16 12.00 -17.88
N LEU A 56 10.36 10.93 -17.74
CA LEU A 56 10.08 9.98 -18.83
C LEU A 56 9.09 10.52 -19.86
N PHE A 57 8.04 11.23 -19.44
CA PHE A 57 6.99 11.73 -20.34
C PHE A 57 7.19 13.19 -20.80
N GLY A 58 8.15 13.92 -20.24
CA GLY A 58 8.43 15.33 -20.58
C GLY A 58 7.32 16.32 -20.21
N VAL A 59 6.21 15.86 -19.64
CA VAL A 59 5.07 16.70 -19.25
C VAL A 59 5.26 17.21 -17.82
N LYS A 60 5.43 18.52 -17.66
CA LYS A 60 5.47 19.16 -16.34
C LYS A 60 4.14 19.00 -15.62
N ILE A 61 4.09 18.12 -14.61
CA ILE A 61 2.89 17.94 -13.79
C ILE A 61 2.80 19.07 -12.74
N PRO A 62 1.72 19.86 -12.72
CA PRO A 62 1.52 20.88 -11.69
C PRO A 62 1.42 20.25 -10.29
N SER A 63 2.19 20.78 -9.33
CA SER A 63 2.29 20.26 -7.95
C SER A 63 0.94 20.16 -7.23
N LYS A 64 0.00 21.07 -7.54
CA LYS A 64 -1.37 21.04 -7.02
C LYS A 64 -2.14 19.78 -7.44
N TRP A 65 -2.00 19.37 -8.71
CA TRP A 65 -2.63 18.16 -9.24
C TRP A 65 -1.94 16.91 -8.72
N TYR A 66 -0.60 16.90 -8.69
CA TYR A 66 0.18 15.77 -8.17
C TYR A 66 -0.24 15.40 -6.74
N ARG A 67 -0.28 16.39 -5.83
CA ARG A 67 -0.70 16.18 -4.43
C ARG A 67 -2.13 15.67 -4.31
N ARG A 68 -3.04 16.23 -5.10
CA ARG A 68 -4.46 15.84 -5.09
C ARG A 68 -4.62 14.41 -5.59
N THR A 69 -3.94 14.02 -6.67
CA THR A 69 -4.00 12.66 -7.20
C THR A 69 -3.45 11.64 -6.20
N VAL A 70 -2.27 11.88 -5.61
CA VAL A 70 -1.70 10.98 -4.60
C VAL A 70 -2.63 10.83 -3.40
N GLY A 71 -3.15 11.94 -2.85
CA GLY A 71 -4.05 11.88 -1.71
C GLY A 71 -5.40 11.22 -2.02
N ILE A 72 -5.96 11.42 -3.22
CA ILE A 72 -7.18 10.72 -3.65
C ILE A 72 -6.91 9.22 -3.75
N MET A 73 -5.78 8.81 -4.34
CA MET A 73 -5.44 7.38 -4.44
C MET A 73 -5.26 6.74 -3.07
N GLU A 74 -4.65 7.45 -2.10
CA GLU A 74 -4.54 6.97 -0.72
C GLU A 74 -5.91 6.79 -0.06
N ILE A 75 -6.82 7.75 -0.23
CA ILE A 75 -8.18 7.66 0.31
C ILE A 75 -8.94 6.50 -0.32
N VAL A 76 -8.95 6.41 -1.65
CA VAL A 76 -9.69 5.37 -2.39
C VAL A 76 -9.15 3.98 -2.06
N CYS A 77 -7.82 3.80 -2.03
CA CYS A 77 -7.22 2.53 -1.66
C CYS A 77 -7.42 2.21 -0.18
N GLY A 78 -7.35 3.21 0.70
CA GLY A 78 -7.65 3.05 2.13
C GLY A 78 -9.09 2.60 2.37
N LEU A 79 -10.06 3.22 1.70
CA LEU A 79 -11.47 2.81 1.69
C LEU A 79 -11.64 1.39 1.16
N ALA A 80 -10.98 1.07 0.04
CA ALA A 80 -11.01 -0.28 -0.53
C ALA A 80 -10.45 -1.33 0.44
N MET A 81 -9.39 -1.01 1.19
CA MET A 81 -8.86 -1.92 2.21
C MET A 81 -9.75 -2.04 3.45
N ALA A 82 -10.37 -0.95 3.89
CA ALA A 82 -11.17 -0.92 5.11
C ALA A 82 -12.55 -1.59 4.90
N LEU A 83 -13.26 -1.23 3.83
CA LEU A 83 -14.66 -1.60 3.66
C LEU A 83 -14.87 -2.86 2.81
N ILE A 84 -14.00 -3.14 1.83
CA ILE A 84 -14.26 -4.22 0.87
C ILE A 84 -13.78 -5.56 1.47
N PRO A 85 -14.66 -6.56 1.65
CA PRO A 85 -14.27 -7.87 2.19
C PRO A 85 -13.53 -8.73 1.17
N TYR A 86 -13.53 -8.36 -0.11
CA TYR A 86 -12.94 -9.14 -1.19
C TYR A 86 -11.40 -9.11 -1.20
N HIS A 87 -10.78 -10.29 -1.09
CA HIS A 87 -9.33 -10.45 -0.95
C HIS A 87 -8.52 -9.88 -2.13
N LYS A 88 -8.97 -10.07 -3.38
CA LYS A 88 -8.22 -9.58 -4.54
C LYS A 88 -8.14 -8.05 -4.59
N ILE A 89 -9.27 -7.37 -4.35
CA ILE A 89 -9.33 -5.90 -4.34
C ILE A 89 -8.46 -5.35 -3.20
N LYS A 90 -8.52 -5.97 -2.03
CA LYS A 90 -7.65 -5.65 -0.89
C LYS A 90 -6.17 -5.72 -1.22
N ASN A 91 -5.75 -6.72 -2.00
CA ASN A 91 -4.36 -6.87 -2.40
C ASN A 91 -3.95 -5.86 -3.47
N VAL A 92 -4.82 -5.57 -4.45
CA VAL A 92 -4.58 -4.51 -5.43
C VAL A 92 -4.42 -3.16 -4.72
N ALA A 93 -5.31 -2.83 -3.78
CA ALA A 93 -5.20 -1.62 -2.97
C ALA A 93 -3.92 -1.61 -2.12
N ASN A 94 -3.52 -2.75 -1.54
CA ASN A 94 -2.28 -2.88 -0.78
C ASN A 94 -1.03 -2.64 -1.65
N VAL A 95 -1.00 -3.20 -2.86
CA VAL A 95 0.09 -3.00 -3.83
C VAL A 95 0.16 -1.54 -4.29
N LEU A 96 -0.98 -0.94 -4.61
CA LEU A 96 -1.05 0.48 -5.00
C LEU A 96 -0.56 1.40 -3.88
N LEU A 97 -1.01 1.18 -2.64
CA LEU A 97 -0.52 1.93 -1.47
C LEU A 97 0.98 1.72 -1.23
N LEU A 98 1.47 0.49 -1.39
CA LEU A 98 2.89 0.18 -1.25
C LEU A 98 3.73 0.94 -2.29
N MET A 99 3.28 0.97 -3.55
CA MET A 99 3.93 1.76 -4.60
C MET A 99 3.93 3.25 -4.28
N LEU A 100 2.83 3.78 -3.72
CA LEU A 100 2.76 5.18 -3.29
C LEU A 100 3.73 5.49 -2.15
N MET A 101 3.90 4.58 -1.18
CA MET A 101 4.86 4.77 -0.09
C MET A 101 6.30 4.71 -0.60
N LEU A 102 6.63 3.76 -1.48
CA LEU A 102 7.94 3.66 -2.12
C LEU A 102 8.27 4.89 -2.97
N LEU A 103 7.28 5.40 -3.72
CA LEU A 103 7.41 6.65 -4.46
C LEU A 103 7.66 7.84 -3.51
N GLY A 104 6.97 7.88 -2.37
CA GLY A 104 7.22 8.87 -1.32
C GLY A 104 8.65 8.81 -0.78
N ILE A 105 9.15 7.62 -0.47
CA ILE A 105 10.54 7.41 -0.03
C ILE A 105 11.53 7.86 -1.10
N TYR A 106 11.30 7.48 -2.36
CA TYR A 106 12.13 7.92 -3.49
C TYR A 106 12.16 9.44 -3.62
N GLN A 107 11.01 10.09 -3.45
CA GLN A 107 10.89 11.56 -3.52
C GLN A 107 11.64 12.25 -2.38
N HIS A 108 11.53 11.76 -1.16
CA HIS A 108 12.33 12.26 -0.03
C HIS A 108 13.83 12.05 -0.27
N TRP A 109 14.22 10.90 -0.81
CA TRP A 109 15.62 10.59 -1.14
C TRP A 109 16.18 11.54 -2.21
N MET A 110 15.43 11.80 -3.30
CA MET A 110 15.86 12.74 -4.35
C MET A 110 15.87 14.21 -3.91
N VAL A 111 15.03 14.59 -2.95
CA VAL A 111 14.99 15.95 -2.40
C VAL A 111 15.99 16.16 -1.26
N SER A 112 16.67 15.08 -0.82
CA SER A 112 17.59 15.08 0.32
C SER A 112 16.92 15.62 1.60
N ASP A 113 15.65 15.28 1.82
CA ASP A 113 14.96 15.62 3.06
C ASP A 113 15.54 14.81 4.25
N PRO A 114 15.49 15.35 5.49
CA PRO A 114 15.96 14.62 6.66
C PRO A 114 15.21 13.29 6.82
N PHE A 115 15.95 12.22 7.15
CA PHE A 115 15.42 10.86 7.24
C PHE A 115 14.21 10.74 8.18
N GLU A 116 14.17 11.53 9.25
CA GLU A 116 13.05 11.61 10.20
C GLU A 116 11.71 11.89 9.51
N ARG A 117 11.73 12.66 8.42
CA ARG A 117 10.55 13.03 7.65
C ARG A 117 10.02 11.88 6.78
N SER A 118 10.88 10.90 6.44
CA SER A 118 10.51 9.65 5.75
C SER A 118 9.98 8.57 6.68
N GLY A 119 10.04 8.77 8.00
CA GLY A 119 9.66 7.78 9.01
C GLY A 119 8.29 7.15 8.77
N PRO A 120 7.21 7.92 8.61
CA PRO A 120 5.87 7.37 8.35
C PRO A 120 5.82 6.51 7.07
N ALA A 121 6.43 6.98 5.97
CA ALA A 121 6.43 6.25 4.70
C ALA A 121 7.18 4.91 4.80
N LEU A 122 8.29 4.86 5.55
CA LEU A 122 9.03 3.63 5.81
C LEU A 122 8.22 2.65 6.65
N VAL A 123 7.61 3.09 7.75
CA VAL A 123 6.79 2.24 8.60
C VAL A 123 5.62 1.64 7.80
N PHE A 124 4.93 2.44 6.99
CA PHE A 124 3.85 1.90 6.15
C PHE A 124 4.34 0.97 5.04
N THR A 125 5.52 1.23 4.49
CA THR A 125 6.14 0.32 3.50
C THR A 125 6.38 -1.06 4.13
N PHE A 126 6.96 -1.12 5.33
CA PHE A 126 7.17 -2.38 6.02
C PHE A 126 5.86 -3.06 6.44
N MET A 127 4.86 -2.30 6.92
CA MET A 127 3.56 -2.86 7.30
C MET A 127 2.79 -3.44 6.08
N LEU A 128 2.71 -2.69 4.98
CA LEU A 128 2.05 -3.13 3.74
C LEU A 128 2.80 -4.27 3.07
N GLY A 129 4.14 -4.22 3.08
CA GLY A 129 5.01 -5.27 2.56
C GLY A 129 4.90 -6.55 3.37
N GLY A 130 4.96 -6.47 4.70
CA GLY A 130 4.77 -7.60 5.61
C GLY A 130 3.42 -8.27 5.41
N ARG A 131 2.34 -7.49 5.28
CA ARG A 131 1.02 -8.01 4.93
C ARG A 131 1.01 -8.76 3.59
N LEU A 132 1.68 -8.22 2.57
CA LEU A 132 1.75 -8.84 1.24
C LEU A 132 2.54 -10.16 1.28
N VAL A 133 3.64 -10.20 2.03
CA VAL A 133 4.45 -11.40 2.25
C VAL A 133 3.66 -12.48 3.00
N VAL A 134 2.89 -12.12 4.03
CA VAL A 134 2.01 -13.07 4.72
C VAL A 134 0.95 -13.60 3.77
N TRP A 135 0.32 -12.73 2.98
CA TRP A 135 -0.66 -13.16 1.97
C TRP A 135 -0.03 -14.13 0.95
N TYR A 136 1.16 -13.81 0.43
CA TYR A 136 1.86 -14.66 -0.53
C TYR A 136 2.20 -16.04 0.07
N GLN A 137 2.67 -16.08 1.31
CA GLN A 137 2.93 -17.34 2.02
C GLN A 137 1.66 -18.17 2.20
N THR A 138 0.54 -17.53 2.57
CA THR A 138 -0.76 -18.20 2.73
C THR A 138 -1.26 -18.75 1.40
N SER A 139 -1.23 -17.95 0.33
CA SER A 139 -1.68 -18.40 -1.01
C SER A 139 -0.83 -19.54 -1.56
N ARG A 140 0.48 -19.58 -1.26
CA ARG A 140 1.34 -20.73 -1.61
C ARG A 140 0.97 -22.00 -0.85
N LYS A 141 0.64 -21.88 0.44
CA LYS A 141 0.19 -23.03 1.25
C LYS A 141 -1.15 -23.56 0.75
N GLU A 142 -2.11 -22.68 0.48
CA GLU A 142 -3.41 -23.06 -0.09
C GLU A 142 -3.26 -23.77 -1.44
N ALA A 143 -2.38 -23.28 -2.32
CA ALA A 143 -2.10 -23.94 -3.59
C ALA A 143 -1.43 -25.32 -3.43
N ALA A 144 -0.55 -25.48 -2.44
CA ALA A 144 0.08 -26.76 -2.14
C ALA A 144 -0.91 -27.78 -1.55
N ASP A 145 -1.78 -27.35 -0.64
CA ASP A 145 -2.84 -28.19 -0.06
C ASP A 145 -3.86 -28.62 -1.13
N LEU A 146 -4.21 -27.72 -2.06
CA LEU A 146 -5.06 -28.07 -3.20
C LEU A 146 -4.36 -29.04 -4.16
N ALA A 147 -3.05 -28.94 -4.35
CA ALA A 147 -2.29 -29.87 -5.18
C ALA A 147 -2.21 -31.27 -4.55
N THR A 148 -2.09 -31.38 -3.21
CA THR A 148 -2.07 -32.68 -2.52
C THR A 148 -3.44 -33.36 -2.49
N ILE A 149 -4.53 -32.60 -2.42
CA ILE A 149 -5.90 -33.13 -2.51
C ILE A 149 -6.25 -33.62 -3.94
N ASN A 150 -5.71 -32.97 -4.98
CA ASN A 150 -5.99 -33.31 -6.38
C ASN A 150 -5.03 -34.37 -6.96
N LEU A 151 -4.04 -34.86 -6.21
CA LEU A 151 -3.35 -36.09 -6.57
C LEU A 151 -4.37 -37.24 -6.47
N PRO A 152 -4.63 -38.00 -7.56
CA PRO A 152 -5.46 -39.19 -7.45
C PRO A 152 -4.81 -40.08 -6.40
N GLN A 153 -5.60 -40.63 -5.47
CA GLN A 153 -5.15 -41.67 -4.56
C GLN A 153 -4.76 -42.91 -5.37
N ALA A 154 -3.59 -42.90 -6.02
CA ALA A 154 -2.95 -44.04 -6.64
C ALA A 154 -2.29 -44.92 -5.55
N ASN A 155 -3.05 -45.22 -4.50
CA ASN A 155 -2.59 -46.04 -3.37
C ASN A 155 -3.61 -47.13 -3.00
N GLY A 156 -4.37 -47.59 -4.00
CA GLY A 156 -4.94 -48.93 -4.01
C GLY A 156 -4.30 -49.69 -5.17
N LEU A 157 -3.77 -50.89 -4.90
CA LEU A 157 -3.02 -51.80 -5.78
C LEU A 157 -1.50 -51.84 -5.52
N LYS A 158 -1.11 -52.28 -4.33
CA LYS A 158 -0.13 -53.37 -4.31
C LYS A 158 -0.91 -54.66 -4.29
N GLN A 159 -0.96 -55.30 -5.46
CA GLN A 159 -1.32 -56.70 -5.62
C GLN A 159 -0.31 -57.58 -4.86
N GLU A 160 -0.80 -58.76 -4.50
CA GLU A 160 -0.09 -60.01 -4.13
C GLU A 160 0.33 -60.17 -2.66
#